data_AF-A0A931R0D2-F1
#
_entry.id   AF-A0A931R0D2-F1
#
_cell.length_a   1.000
_cell.length_b   1.000
_cell.length_c   1.000
_cell.angle_alpha   90.00
_cell.angle_beta   90.00
_cell.angle_gamma   90.00
#
_symmetry.space_group_name_H-M   'P 1'
#
loop_
_entity.id
_entity.type
_entity.pdbx_description
1 polymer ?
#
loop_
_entity_poly.entity_id
_entity_poly.type
_entity_poly.pdbx_seq_one_letter_code
_entity_poly.pdbx_strand_id
1 'polypeptide(L)'
;ILIIAAIAIPNLLRSRIAANQASAVGSLRTINTAEITYASTYNAGYSTDLPSLGPGTSTTPTASEAGLIDSVLAGGVKSGYTFTYTPGTAVGGRIDTYTLNANPVTAGTTGTNYYFSDHSGVIRQNSTGTASVTDSPIAG
;
A
#
# COMPACT_ATOMS: atom_id res chain seq x y z
N ILE A 1 20.51 -10.34 39.90
CA ILE A 1 19.24 -11.06 39.61
C ILE A 1 18.51 -10.28 38.52
N LEU A 2 18.50 -10.82 37.29
CA LEU A 2 18.07 -10.16 36.04
C LEU A 2 16.85 -10.90 35.46
N ILE A 3 15.91 -11.29 36.34
CA ILE A 3 14.80 -12.19 36.04
C ILE A 3 13.49 -11.48 35.67
N ILE A 4 13.54 -10.17 35.39
CA ILE A 4 12.34 -9.35 35.09
C ILE A 4 12.31 -8.81 33.65
N ALA A 5 13.05 -9.42 32.72
CA ALA A 5 12.94 -9.10 31.28
C ALA A 5 12.04 -10.08 30.49
N ALA A 6 11.57 -11.17 31.11
CA ALA A 6 10.91 -12.26 30.39
C ALA A 6 9.38 -12.10 30.19
N ILE A 7 8.73 -11.10 30.81
CA ILE A 7 7.26 -11.01 30.86
C ILE A 7 6.69 -9.93 29.91
N ALA A 8 7.51 -9.02 29.37
CA ALA A 8 7.04 -7.94 28.48
C ALA A 8 7.01 -8.31 26.98
N ILE A 9 7.64 -9.43 26.59
CA ILE A 9 7.87 -9.78 25.18
C ILE A 9 6.59 -10.22 24.40
N PRO A 10 5.56 -10.86 24.99
CA PRO A 10 4.40 -11.32 24.22
C PRO A 10 3.56 -10.17 23.63
N ASN A 11 3.51 -9.02 24.33
CA ASN A 11 2.65 -7.90 23.92
C ASN A 11 3.32 -7.00 22.87
N LEU A 12 4.65 -6.96 22.83
CA LEU A 12 5.40 -6.14 21.89
C LEU A 12 5.29 -6.67 20.45
N LEU A 13 5.32 -7.99 20.24
CA LEU A 13 5.17 -8.57 18.89
C LEU A 13 3.77 -8.32 18.33
N ARG A 14 2.73 -8.51 19.15
CA ARG A 14 1.34 -8.25 18.75
C ARG A 14 1.10 -6.77 18.46
N SER A 15 1.67 -5.89 19.29
CA SER A 15 1.65 -4.43 19.07
C SER A 15 2.34 -4.04 17.75
N ARG A 16 3.51 -4.63 17.46
CA ARG A 16 4.21 -4.40 16.19
C ARG A 16 3.41 -4.90 14.98
N ILE A 17 2.80 -6.07 15.06
CA ILE A 17 1.94 -6.60 13.98
C ILE A 17 0.76 -5.65 13.72
N ALA A 18 0.09 -5.20 14.78
CA ALA A 18 -1.03 -4.26 14.65
C ALA A 18 -0.59 -2.92 14.05
N ALA A 19 0.57 -2.39 14.48
CA ALA A 19 1.13 -1.16 13.92
C ALA A 19 1.51 -1.31 12.42
N ASN A 20 2.08 -2.46 12.05
CA ASN A 20 2.39 -2.77 10.65
C ASN A 20 1.11 -2.88 9.80
N GLN A 21 0.07 -3.55 10.30
CA GLN A 21 -1.25 -3.65 9.66
C GLN A 21 -1.89 -2.27 9.48
N ALA A 22 -1.85 -1.42 10.51
CA ALA A 22 -2.36 -0.05 10.42
C ALA A 22 -1.58 0.78 9.39
N SER A 23 -0.25 0.65 9.36
CA SER A 23 0.61 1.30 8.36
C SER A 23 0.28 0.82 6.94
N ALA A 24 0.02 -0.48 6.76
CA ALA A 24 -0.39 -1.04 5.48
C ALA A 24 -1.71 -0.42 4.97
N VAL A 25 -2.74 -0.40 5.81
CA VAL A 25 -4.03 0.21 5.46
C VAL A 25 -3.89 1.72 5.20
N GLY A 26 -3.11 2.44 6.03
CA GLY A 26 -2.83 3.86 5.82
C GLY A 26 -2.13 4.11 4.48
N SER A 27 -1.16 3.28 4.13
CA SER A 27 -0.40 3.38 2.88
C SER A 27 -1.27 3.11 1.65
N LEU A 28 -2.20 2.14 1.72
CA LEU A 28 -3.21 1.92 0.67
C LEU A 28 -4.06 3.18 0.44
N ARG A 29 -4.54 3.83 1.51
CA ARG A 29 -5.31 5.09 1.40
C ARG A 29 -4.48 6.22 0.78
N THR A 30 -3.20 6.32 1.17
CA THR A 30 -2.27 7.30 0.59
C THR A 30 -2.08 7.07 -0.91
N ILE A 31 -1.86 5.82 -1.34
CA ILE A 31 -1.70 5.50 -2.77
C ILE A 31 -2.98 5.81 -3.53
N ASN A 32 -4.16 5.41 -3.02
CA ASN A 32 -5.43 5.71 -3.69
C ASN A 32 -5.64 7.23 -3.86
N THR A 33 -5.27 8.03 -2.86
CA THR A 33 -5.37 9.51 -2.92
C THR A 33 -4.36 10.09 -3.92
N ALA A 34 -3.14 9.57 -3.93
CA ALA A 34 -2.10 9.94 -4.88
C ALA A 34 -2.53 9.63 -6.32
N GLU A 35 -3.14 8.48 -6.57
CA GLU A 35 -3.66 8.07 -7.88
C GLU A 35 -4.75 9.02 -8.40
N ILE A 36 -5.69 9.41 -7.52
CA ILE A 36 -6.72 10.42 -7.89
C ILE A 36 -6.06 11.75 -8.25
N THR A 37 -5.08 12.18 -7.46
CA THR A 37 -4.34 13.43 -7.71
C THR A 37 -3.56 13.35 -9.01
N TYR A 38 -2.87 12.24 -9.26
CA TYR A 38 -2.13 11.96 -10.48
C TYR A 38 -3.03 12.05 -11.72
N ALA A 39 -4.18 11.37 -11.68
CA ALA A 39 -5.14 11.37 -12.77
C ALA A 39 -5.67 12.78 -13.10
N SER A 40 -5.94 13.59 -12.08
CA SER A 40 -6.36 14.98 -12.28
C SER A 40 -5.24 15.90 -12.77
N THR A 41 -3.98 15.62 -12.40
CA THR A 41 -2.82 16.48 -12.71
C THR A 41 -2.31 16.25 -14.13
N TYR A 42 -2.18 14.99 -14.55
CA TYR A 42 -1.58 14.63 -15.83
C TYR A 42 -2.59 14.30 -16.92
N ASN A 43 -3.89 14.24 -16.58
CA ASN A 43 -5.00 13.95 -17.49
C ASN A 43 -4.80 12.65 -18.32
N ALA A 44 -3.98 11.73 -17.81
CA ALA A 44 -3.61 10.46 -18.43
C ALA A 44 -4.25 9.24 -17.73
N GLY A 45 -5.14 9.49 -16.76
CA GLY A 45 -5.64 8.45 -15.86
C GLY A 45 -4.63 8.14 -14.76
N TYR A 46 -4.69 6.93 -14.21
CA TYR A 46 -3.83 6.44 -13.14
C TYR A 46 -2.40 6.15 -13.61
N SER A 47 -1.48 6.04 -12.66
CA SER A 47 -0.06 5.85 -12.95
C SER A 47 0.22 4.49 -13.61
N THR A 48 1.32 4.40 -14.38
CA THR A 48 1.75 3.14 -15.01
C THR A 48 2.40 2.19 -14.01
N ASP A 49 2.94 2.70 -12.92
CA ASP A 49 3.60 1.93 -11.87
C ASP A 49 3.69 2.73 -10.57
N LEU A 50 3.90 2.02 -9.46
CA LEU A 50 4.01 2.65 -8.14
C LEU A 50 5.17 3.65 -8.02
N PRO A 51 6.37 3.41 -8.60
CA PRO A 51 7.47 4.38 -8.57
C PRO A 51 7.13 5.73 -9.23
N SER A 52 6.26 5.76 -10.24
CA SER A 52 5.84 6.99 -10.92
C SER A 52 5.13 7.99 -9.99
N LEU A 53 4.51 7.50 -8.91
CA LEU A 53 3.94 8.35 -7.86
C LEU A 53 4.99 8.91 -6.90
N GLY A 54 6.18 8.31 -6.87
CA GLY A 54 7.26 8.65 -5.94
C GLY A 54 7.99 9.95 -6.29
N PRO A 55 8.89 10.40 -5.39
CA PRO A 55 9.68 11.60 -5.63
C PRO A 55 10.75 11.34 -6.69
N GLY A 56 10.95 12.34 -7.55
CA GLY A 56 12.04 12.36 -8.52
C GLY A 56 13.29 13.05 -8.05
N THR A 57 14.25 13.15 -8.96
CA THR A 57 15.45 14.00 -8.79
C THR A 57 15.22 15.43 -9.27
N SER A 58 14.16 15.66 -10.05
CA SER A 58 13.77 16.98 -10.57
C SER A 58 13.11 17.84 -9.49
N THR A 59 13.28 19.17 -9.59
CA THR A 59 12.57 20.16 -8.77
C THR A 59 11.12 20.36 -9.20
N THR A 60 10.76 19.93 -10.41
CA THR A 60 9.40 20.00 -10.95
C THR A 60 8.84 18.58 -11.11
N PRO A 61 7.70 18.26 -10.47
CA PRO A 61 7.04 16.97 -10.62
C PRO A 61 6.71 16.65 -12.08
N THR A 62 6.93 15.39 -12.47
CA THR A 62 6.56 14.88 -13.79
C THR A 62 5.71 13.63 -13.67
N ALA A 63 5.09 13.18 -14.77
CA ALA A 63 4.25 11.98 -14.77
C ALA A 63 5.00 10.70 -14.37
N SER A 64 6.34 10.66 -14.44
CA SER A 64 7.16 9.53 -13.99
C SER A 64 7.81 9.76 -12.62
N GLU A 65 7.65 10.95 -12.06
CA GLU A 65 8.26 11.40 -10.81
C GLU A 65 7.32 12.40 -10.11
N ALA A 66 6.11 11.97 -9.79
CA ALA A 66 5.04 12.88 -9.38
C ALA A 66 5.21 13.43 -7.95
N GLY A 67 6.03 12.79 -7.11
CA GLY A 67 6.29 13.22 -5.74
C GLY A 67 5.05 13.21 -4.84
N LEU A 68 4.05 12.39 -5.17
CA LEU A 68 2.77 12.31 -4.46
C LEU A 68 2.81 11.34 -3.27
N ILE A 69 3.75 10.39 -3.28
CA ILE A 69 4.03 9.49 -2.15
C ILE A 69 5.51 9.56 -1.76
N ASP A 70 5.84 9.09 -0.56
CA ASP A 70 7.24 9.03 -0.10
C ASP A 70 8.03 7.92 -0.81
N SER A 71 9.36 8.07 -0.86
CA SER A 71 10.24 7.12 -1.55
C SER A 71 10.21 5.69 -1.00
N VAL A 72 9.88 5.50 0.28
CA VAL A 72 9.77 4.16 0.88
C VAL A 72 8.53 3.46 0.35
N LEU A 73 7.41 4.18 0.27
CA LEU A 73 6.18 3.62 -0.28
C LEU A 73 6.28 3.40 -1.80
N ALA A 74 6.90 4.33 -2.52
CA ALA A 74 7.22 4.17 -3.95
C ALA A 74 8.12 2.97 -4.22
N GLY A 75 9.02 2.65 -3.27
CA GLY A 75 9.87 1.45 -3.30
C GLY A 75 9.14 0.13 -3.06
N GLY A 76 7.84 0.16 -2.78
CA GLY A 76 6.99 -1.04 -2.71
C GLY A 76 7.13 -1.87 -1.44
N VAL A 77 7.93 -1.47 -0.45
CA VAL A 77 8.01 -2.17 0.85
C VAL A 77 8.03 -1.15 1.99
N LYS A 78 7.03 -1.20 2.87
CA LYS A 78 6.91 -0.31 4.03
C LYS A 78 6.35 -1.06 5.24
N SER A 79 6.94 -0.83 6.41
CA SER A 79 6.47 -1.40 7.69
C SER A 79 6.20 -2.92 7.66
N GLY A 80 7.03 -3.70 6.96
CA GLY A 80 6.88 -5.16 6.88
C GLY A 80 5.78 -5.65 5.94
N TYR A 81 5.26 -4.78 5.07
CA TYR A 81 4.35 -5.11 3.98
C TYR A 81 4.95 -4.77 2.63
N THR A 82 4.71 -5.64 1.65
CA THR A 82 4.99 -5.42 0.24
C THR A 82 3.73 -4.91 -0.46
N PHE A 83 3.88 -3.82 -1.18
CA PHE A 83 2.85 -3.18 -1.97
C PHE A 83 3.05 -3.55 -3.44
N THR A 84 2.07 -4.25 -4.00
CA THR A 84 2.06 -4.64 -5.41
C THR A 84 0.98 -3.84 -6.12
N TYR A 85 1.42 -2.86 -6.90
CA TYR A 85 0.55 -2.10 -7.78
C TYR A 85 0.53 -2.74 -9.17
N THR A 86 -0.64 -2.83 -9.77
CA THR A 86 -0.79 -3.32 -11.14
C THR A 86 -1.74 -2.38 -11.87
N PRO A 87 -1.26 -1.64 -12.89
CA PRO A 87 -2.14 -0.80 -13.69
C PRO A 87 -3.08 -1.67 -14.51
N GLY A 88 -4.26 -1.13 -14.80
CA GLY A 88 -5.15 -1.70 -15.81
C GLY A 88 -4.62 -1.46 -17.22
N THR A 89 -5.34 -2.02 -18.20
CA THR A 89 -5.03 -1.79 -19.61
C THR A 89 -5.27 -0.33 -19.99
N ALA A 90 -4.33 0.29 -20.71
CA ALA A 90 -4.53 1.62 -21.26
C ALA A 90 -5.52 1.58 -22.44
N VAL A 91 -6.58 2.39 -22.37
CA VAL A 91 -7.56 2.57 -23.43
C VAL A 91 -7.40 3.98 -23.98
N GLY A 92 -7.02 4.11 -25.25
CA GLY A 92 -6.75 5.42 -25.85
C GLY A 92 -5.58 6.18 -25.19
N GLY A 93 -4.61 5.46 -24.61
CA GLY A 93 -3.48 6.03 -23.90
C GLY A 93 -3.76 6.43 -22.44
N ARG A 94 -4.94 6.12 -21.92
CA ARG A 94 -5.38 6.44 -20.55
C ARG A 94 -5.63 5.17 -19.74
N ILE A 95 -5.17 5.15 -18.49
CA ILE A 95 -5.36 4.02 -17.56
C ILE A 95 -6.47 4.39 -16.57
N ASP A 96 -7.64 3.75 -16.66
CA ASP A 96 -8.80 4.07 -15.79
C ASP A 96 -9.02 3.07 -14.66
N THR A 97 -8.19 2.03 -14.55
CA THR A 97 -8.28 1.05 -13.48
C THR A 97 -6.89 0.69 -12.97
N TYR A 98 -6.80 0.27 -11.73
CA TYR A 98 -5.62 -0.37 -11.15
C TYR A 98 -6.07 -1.30 -10.02
N THR A 99 -5.18 -2.20 -9.64
CA THR A 99 -5.27 -2.99 -8.42
C THR A 99 -4.04 -2.77 -7.56
N LEU A 100 -4.23 -2.83 -6.26
CA LEU A 100 -3.20 -2.60 -5.27
C LEU A 100 -3.34 -3.61 -4.14
N ASN A 101 -2.31 -4.42 -3.95
CA ASN A 101 -2.22 -5.38 -2.86
C ASN A 101 -1.20 -4.91 -1.82
N ALA A 102 -1.51 -5.09 -0.55
CA ALA A 102 -0.53 -5.00 0.54
C ALA A 102 -0.47 -6.34 1.27
N ASN A 103 0.65 -7.06 1.07
CA ASN A 103 0.87 -8.40 1.61
C ASN A 103 1.98 -8.35 2.68
N PRO A 104 1.85 -9.05 3.81
CA PRO A 104 2.93 -9.13 4.78
C PRO A 104 4.16 -9.79 4.16
N VAL A 105 5.34 -9.18 4.33
CA VAL A 105 6.63 -9.74 3.88
C VAL A 105 6.88 -11.13 4.48
N THR A 106 6.46 -11.34 5.73
CA THR A 106 6.49 -12.66 6.38
C THR A 106 5.19 -12.86 7.15
N ALA A 107 4.29 -13.65 6.59
CA ALA A 107 3.00 -13.98 7.21
C ALA A 107 3.19 -14.55 8.62
N GLY A 108 2.36 -14.11 9.57
CA GLY A 108 2.45 -14.48 10.97
C GLY A 108 3.52 -13.73 11.77
N THR A 109 4.46 -13.05 11.11
CA THR A 109 5.54 -12.28 11.77
C THR A 109 5.40 -10.78 11.55
N THR A 110 5.35 -10.33 10.29
CA THR A 110 5.22 -8.90 9.97
C THR A 110 3.75 -8.46 9.89
N GLY A 111 2.85 -9.41 9.66
CA GLY A 111 1.42 -9.21 9.56
C GLY A 111 0.65 -10.54 9.47
N THR A 112 -0.62 -10.54 9.86
CA THR A 112 -1.50 -11.72 9.73
C THR A 112 -2.58 -11.54 8.67
N ASN A 113 -2.77 -10.32 8.17
CA ASN A 113 -3.83 -9.97 7.23
C ASN A 113 -3.20 -9.47 5.94
N TYR A 114 -3.85 -9.77 4.84
CA TYR A 114 -3.56 -9.32 3.50
C TYR A 114 -4.62 -8.30 3.13
N TYR A 115 -4.23 -7.29 2.38
CA TYR A 115 -5.13 -6.21 2.00
C TYR A 115 -5.15 -6.01 0.49
N PHE A 116 -6.29 -5.58 0.00
CA PHE A 116 -6.53 -5.29 -1.41
C PHE A 116 -7.30 -3.98 -1.54
N SER A 117 -6.95 -3.18 -2.53
CA SER A 117 -7.70 -2.03 -2.99
C SER A 117 -7.64 -1.98 -4.51
N ASP A 118 -8.57 -1.24 -5.10
CA ASP A 118 -8.59 -0.92 -6.51
C ASP A 118 -8.97 0.56 -6.68
N HIS A 119 -9.16 0.99 -7.91
CA HIS A 119 -9.63 2.33 -8.27
C HIS A 119 -10.94 2.78 -7.58
N SER A 120 -11.75 1.89 -7.00
CA SER A 120 -12.92 2.28 -6.19
C SER A 120 -12.54 2.88 -4.83
N GLY A 121 -11.29 2.68 -4.39
CA GLY A 121 -10.79 3.10 -3.08
C GLY A 121 -11.24 2.21 -1.92
N VAL A 122 -12.02 1.16 -2.18
CA VAL A 122 -12.50 0.22 -1.15
C VAL A 122 -11.38 -0.73 -0.74
N ILE A 123 -10.96 -0.63 0.52
CA ILE A 123 -9.97 -1.53 1.10
C ILE A 123 -10.67 -2.79 1.63
N ARG A 124 -10.18 -3.94 1.18
CA ARG A 124 -10.64 -5.28 1.53
C ARG A 124 -9.55 -6.04 2.25
N GLN A 125 -9.93 -7.04 3.06
CA GLN A 125 -8.97 -7.83 3.82
C GLN A 125 -9.25 -9.33 3.75
N ASN A 126 -8.18 -10.13 3.85
CA ASN A 126 -8.21 -11.58 3.98
C ASN A 126 -7.13 -12.01 4.99
N SER A 127 -7.41 -12.95 5.89
CA SER A 127 -6.47 -13.44 6.91
C SER A 127 -5.86 -14.82 6.59
N THR A 128 -6.26 -15.41 5.46
CA THR A 128 -5.90 -16.77 5.05
C THR A 128 -4.99 -16.80 3.81
N GLY A 129 -4.98 -15.72 3.03
CA GLY A 129 -4.14 -15.59 1.83
C GLY A 129 -4.27 -14.20 1.22
N THR A 130 -3.64 -14.00 0.07
CA THR A 130 -3.67 -12.72 -0.66
C THR A 130 -5.11 -12.26 -0.91
N ALA A 131 -5.42 -11.04 -0.45
CA ALA A 131 -6.74 -10.46 -0.62
C ALA A 131 -7.01 -10.08 -2.09
N SER A 132 -8.29 -10.03 -2.44
CA SER A 132 -8.82 -9.82 -3.77
C SER A 132 -10.05 -8.91 -3.72
N VAL A 133 -10.58 -8.58 -4.89
CA VAL A 133 -11.84 -7.83 -5.06
C VAL A 133 -13.06 -8.53 -4.44
N THR A 134 -12.99 -9.86 -4.27
CA THR A 134 -14.09 -10.68 -3.74
C THR A 134 -14.12 -10.74 -2.21
N ASP A 135 -13.06 -10.26 -1.56
CA ASP A 135 -12.96 -10.26 -0.10
C ASP A 135 -13.79 -9.16 0.55
N SER A 136 -14.06 -9.33 1.84
CA SER A 136 -14.87 -8.37 2.58
C SER A 136 -14.12 -7.04 2.78
N PRO A 137 -14.82 -5.89 2.67
CA PRO A 137 -14.24 -4.59 3.00
C PRO A 137 -13.86 -4.53 4.48
N ILE A 138 -12.81 -3.79 4.80
CA ILE A 138 -12.51 -3.47 6.20
C ILE A 138 -13.62 -2.54 6.71
N ALA A 139 -14.28 -2.94 7.80
CA ALA A 139 -15.18 -2.02 8.50
C ALA A 139 -14.34 -0.87 9.07
N GLY A 140 -14.74 0.37 8.77
CA GLY A 140 -14.13 1.58 9.32
C GLY A 140 -14.42 1.76 10.80
#